data_AF-A0A7G5Z3K6-F1
#
_entry.id   AF-A0A7G5Z3K6-F1
#
_cell.length_a   1.000
_cell.length_b   1.000
_cell.length_c   1.000
_cell.angle_alpha   90.00
_cell.angle_beta   90.00
_cell.angle_gamma   90.00
#
_symmetry.space_group_name_H-M   'P 1'
#
loop_
_entity.id
_entity.type
_entity.pdbx_description
1 polymer ?
#
loop_
_entity_poly.entity_id
_entity_poly.type
_entity_poly.pdbx_seq_one_letter_code
_entity_poly.pdbx_strand_id
1 'polypeptide(L)'
;MSPEIRRQLIEYCGSSRTRVVGTWPDLPSKWRPDTVRTPDGFGMFTRVGAWDFIGECLEDENIQIYEILLDRPPGKRAWYFTVPGHDGTMIYIKIHFGPSNVVGRSFHISNDEK
;
A
#
# COMPACT_ATOMS: atom_id res chain seq x y z
N MET A 1 -10.69 -4.74 -9.83
CA MET A 1 -10.57 -5.59 -8.61
C MET A 1 -11.96 -6.10 -8.23
N SER A 2 -12.08 -7.32 -7.67
CA SER A 2 -13.37 -7.81 -7.15
C SER A 2 -13.80 -7.02 -5.89
N PRO A 3 -15.08 -6.66 -5.72
CA PRO A 3 -15.57 -5.98 -4.52
C PRO A 3 -15.25 -6.72 -3.21
N GLU A 4 -15.27 -8.06 -3.23
CA GLU A 4 -14.96 -8.89 -2.06
C GLU A 4 -13.50 -8.72 -1.61
N ILE A 5 -12.57 -8.71 -2.57
CA ILE A 5 -11.13 -8.52 -2.30
C ILE A 5 -10.88 -7.12 -1.75
N ARG A 6 -11.55 -6.11 -2.33
CA ARG A 6 -11.46 -4.72 -1.89
C ARG A 6 -11.92 -4.57 -0.44
N ARG A 7 -13.09 -5.14 -0.09
CA ARG A 7 -13.64 -5.16 1.27
C ARG A 7 -12.69 -5.82 2.26
N GLN A 8 -12.14 -6.98 1.91
CA GLN A 8 -11.18 -7.69 2.77
C GLN A 8 -9.89 -6.90 2.98
N LEU A 9 -9.38 -6.23 1.93
CA LEU A 9 -8.21 -5.38 2.05
C LEU A 9 -8.47 -4.18 2.98
N ILE A 10 -9.63 -3.53 2.88
CA ILE A 10 -10.01 -2.43 3.78
C ILE A 10 -10.02 -2.92 5.24
N GLU A 11 -10.67 -4.05 5.51
CA GLU A 11 -10.76 -4.64 6.85
C GLU A 11 -9.37 -4.94 7.43
N TYR A 12 -8.50 -5.58 6.64
CA TYR A 12 -7.16 -5.95 7.09
C TYR A 12 -6.24 -4.74 7.22
N CYS A 13 -6.39 -3.76 6.33
CA CYS A 13 -5.71 -2.47 6.43
C CYS A 13 -6.28 -1.63 7.56
N GLY A 14 -7.44 -1.95 8.15
CA GLY A 14 -8.04 -1.26 9.30
C GLY A 14 -7.57 -1.79 10.67
N SER A 15 -6.98 -2.98 10.72
CA SER A 15 -6.64 -3.64 11.99
C SER A 15 -5.14 -3.79 12.21
N SER A 16 -4.62 -3.29 13.33
CA SER A 16 -3.21 -3.41 13.72
C SER A 16 -2.75 -4.87 13.87
N ARG A 17 -3.66 -5.81 14.11
CA ARG A 17 -3.36 -7.25 14.25
C ARG A 17 -3.13 -7.93 12.91
N THR A 18 -3.64 -7.34 11.83
CA THR A 18 -3.62 -7.90 10.48
C THR A 18 -2.71 -7.14 9.55
N ARG A 19 -2.12 -6.00 9.96
CA ARG A 19 -1.13 -5.25 9.16
C ARG A 19 0.27 -5.77 9.47
N VAL A 20 1.01 -6.19 8.44
CA VAL A 20 2.41 -6.62 8.55
C VAL A 20 3.24 -5.91 7.49
N VAL A 21 4.52 -5.66 7.74
CA VAL A 21 5.45 -5.16 6.73
C VAL A 21 6.40 -6.29 6.35
N GLY A 22 6.61 -6.50 5.05
CA GLY A 22 7.51 -7.54 4.58
C GLY A 22 8.93 -7.35 5.10
N THR A 23 9.55 -8.41 5.59
CA THR A 23 10.94 -8.41 6.05
C THR A 23 11.86 -9.02 4.97
N TRP A 24 12.97 -8.35 4.69
CA TRP A 24 14.04 -8.91 3.85
C TRP A 24 14.71 -10.09 4.57
N PRO A 25 15.16 -11.16 3.88
CA PRO A 25 15.27 -11.33 2.41
C PRO A 25 14.02 -11.90 1.72
N ASP A 26 13.11 -12.53 2.45
CA ASP A 26 12.02 -13.32 1.87
C ASP A 26 10.92 -12.45 1.24
N LEU A 27 10.73 -11.24 1.79
CA LEU A 27 9.72 -10.27 1.37
C LEU A 27 10.38 -8.92 1.13
N PRO A 28 11.09 -8.72 0.01
CA PRO A 28 11.70 -7.43 -0.30
C PRO A 28 10.61 -6.37 -0.30
N SER A 29 10.79 -5.39 0.59
CA SER A 29 9.88 -4.30 0.82
C SER A 29 10.62 -2.96 0.77
N LYS A 30 10.05 -1.99 0.06
CA LYS A 30 10.43 -0.57 0.13
C LYS A 30 9.34 0.16 0.91
N TRP A 31 9.15 -0.24 2.16
CA TRP A 31 8.16 0.36 3.04
C TRP A 31 8.78 1.54 3.80
N ARG A 32 8.60 2.76 3.29
CA ARG A 32 9.21 3.99 3.81
C ARG A 32 8.19 5.13 3.98
N PRO A 33 7.08 4.91 4.71
CA PRO A 33 6.05 5.94 4.88
C PRO A 33 6.58 7.21 5.55
N ASP A 34 7.52 7.06 6.47
CA ASP A 34 8.21 8.16 7.17
C ASP A 34 9.02 9.09 6.26
N THR A 35 9.20 8.72 4.99
CA THR A 35 9.86 9.54 3.96
C THR A 35 8.90 10.19 2.97
N VAL A 36 7.60 9.94 3.11
CA VAL A 36 6.54 10.43 2.23
C VAL A 36 5.74 11.50 2.96
N ARG A 37 5.57 12.67 2.36
CA ARG A 37 4.70 13.73 2.90
C ARG A 37 3.24 13.36 2.76
N THR A 38 2.45 13.67 3.78
CA THR A 38 0.99 13.56 3.72
C THR A 38 0.45 14.52 2.64
N PRO A 39 -0.63 14.16 1.91
CA PRO A 39 -1.17 15.02 0.86
C PRO A 39 -1.55 16.43 1.33
N ASP A 40 -1.97 16.55 2.59
CA ASP A 40 -2.30 17.82 3.25
C ASP A 40 -1.09 18.72 3.53
N GLY A 41 0.14 18.21 3.37
CA GLY A 41 1.39 18.94 3.57
C GLY A 41 1.78 19.18 5.03
N PHE A 42 0.99 18.73 6.01
CA PHE A 42 1.23 19.02 7.43
C PHE A 42 2.28 18.12 8.09
N GLY A 43 2.73 17.05 7.41
CA GLY A 43 3.76 16.18 7.96
C GLY A 43 4.22 15.05 7.04
N MET A 44 4.92 14.09 7.63
CA MET A 44 5.26 12.81 7.01
C MET A 44 4.27 11.74 7.45
N PHE A 45 4.05 10.71 6.63
CA PHE A 45 3.23 9.59 7.06
C PHE A 45 3.88 8.88 8.27
N THR A 46 3.06 8.63 9.28
CA THR A 46 3.44 7.67 10.32
C THR A 46 3.25 6.26 9.78
N ARG A 47 3.89 5.27 10.42
CA ARG A 47 3.69 3.87 10.04
C ARG A 47 2.24 3.42 10.14
N VAL A 48 1.49 3.95 11.11
CA VAL A 48 0.06 3.65 11.30
C VAL A 48 -0.77 4.41 10.27
N GLY A 49 -0.54 5.72 10.13
CA GLY A 49 -1.28 6.57 9.20
C GLY A 49 -1.13 6.15 7.74
N ALA A 50 -0.01 5.53 7.36
CA ALA A 50 0.15 4.95 6.02
C ALA A 50 -0.88 3.84 5.74
N TRP A 51 -1.23 3.01 6.73
CA TRP A 51 -2.23 1.97 6.58
C TRP A 51 -3.65 2.53 6.55
N ASP A 52 -3.91 3.53 7.38
CA ASP A 52 -5.22 4.19 7.41
C ASP A 52 -5.49 4.88 6.06
N PHE A 53 -4.48 5.56 5.51
CA PHE A 53 -4.52 6.15 4.17
C PHE A 53 -4.71 5.13 3.05
N ILE A 54 -4.09 3.95 3.16
CA ILE A 54 -4.36 2.85 2.21
C ILE A 54 -5.83 2.42 2.30
N GLY A 55 -6.40 2.34 3.50
CA GLY A 55 -7.82 2.05 3.70
C GLY A 55 -8.72 3.06 2.99
N GLU A 56 -8.47 4.36 3.21
CA GLU A 56 -9.20 5.46 2.54
C GLU A 56 -9.07 5.37 1.01
N CYS A 57 -7.87 5.10 0.49
CA CYS A 57 -7.67 4.91 -0.95
C CYS A 57 -8.43 3.68 -1.48
N LEU A 58 -8.50 2.61 -0.69
CA LEU A 58 -9.27 1.44 -1.04
C LEU A 58 -10.77 1.67 -0.91
N GLU A 59 -11.27 2.72 -0.26
CA GLU A 59 -12.69 3.07 -0.26
C GLU A 59 -13.09 3.89 -1.49
N ASP A 60 -12.16 4.67 -2.08
CA ASP A 60 -12.43 5.51 -3.25
C ASP A 60 -12.56 4.70 -4.56
N GLU A 61 -13.78 4.57 -5.08
CA GLU A 61 -14.06 3.85 -6.33
C GLU A 61 -13.31 4.38 -7.56
N ASN A 62 -12.83 5.62 -7.53
CA ASN A 62 -12.12 6.24 -8.64
C ASN A 62 -10.64 5.85 -8.71
N ILE A 63 -10.08 5.24 -7.65
CA ILE A 63 -8.68 4.82 -7.64
C ILE A 63 -8.50 3.55 -8.47
N GLN A 64 -7.66 3.64 -9.47
CA GLN A 64 -7.30 2.51 -10.32
C GLN A 64 -6.29 1.61 -9.61
N ILE A 65 -6.75 0.41 -9.24
CA ILE A 65 -5.94 -0.61 -8.58
C ILE A 65 -5.60 -1.72 -9.57
N TYR A 66 -4.30 -1.98 -9.70
CA TYR A 66 -3.74 -3.00 -10.57
C TYR A 66 -3.40 -4.26 -9.78
N GLU A 67 -3.62 -5.42 -10.39
CA GLU A 67 -3.26 -6.72 -9.84
C GLU A 67 -2.00 -7.26 -10.53
N ILE A 68 -1.09 -7.85 -9.77
CA ILE A 68 0.13 -8.46 -10.28
C ILE A 68 0.44 -9.75 -9.52
N LEU A 69 1.09 -10.71 -10.19
CA LEU A 69 1.69 -11.86 -9.52
C LEU A 69 3.08 -11.48 -9.00
N LEU A 70 3.35 -11.79 -7.74
CA LEU A 70 4.65 -11.58 -7.15
C LEU A 70 5.65 -12.62 -7.65
N ASP A 71 6.87 -12.18 -7.90
CA ASP A 71 8.02 -13.08 -8.12
C ASP A 71 8.56 -13.63 -6.80
N ARG A 72 8.39 -12.87 -5.71
CA ARG A 72 8.86 -13.22 -4.35
C ARG A 72 7.85 -12.84 -3.28
N PRO A 73 7.21 -13.80 -2.60
CA PRO A 73 7.15 -15.23 -2.95
C PRO A 73 6.40 -15.45 -4.28
N PRO A 74 6.82 -16.43 -5.10
CA PRO A 74 6.27 -16.63 -6.44
C PRO A 74 4.79 -17.00 -6.41
N GLY A 75 4.02 -16.43 -7.33
CA GLY A 75 2.62 -16.80 -7.58
C GLY A 75 1.60 -16.21 -6.60
N LYS A 76 2.02 -15.41 -5.62
CA LYS A 76 1.09 -14.67 -4.75
C LYS A 76 0.56 -13.44 -5.49
N ARG A 77 -0.74 -13.19 -5.38
CA ARG A 77 -1.37 -11.98 -5.92
C ARG A 77 -1.07 -10.78 -5.03
N ALA A 78 -0.67 -9.69 -5.64
CA ALA A 78 -0.47 -8.39 -5.01
C ALA A 78 -1.25 -7.33 -5.76
N TRP A 79 -1.54 -6.24 -5.06
CA TRP A 79 -2.21 -5.08 -5.61
C TRP A 79 -1.31 -3.86 -5.45
N TYR A 80 -1.25 -3.06 -6.50
CA TYR A 80 -0.54 -1.80 -6.47
C TYR A 80 -1.38 -0.70 -7.11
N PHE A 81 -1.14 0.51 -6.66
CA PHE A 81 -1.77 1.71 -7.17
C PHE A 81 -0.89 2.91 -6.85
N THR A 82 -1.13 4.00 -7.58
CA THR A 82 -0.41 5.24 -7.41
C THR A 82 -1.41 6.36 -7.18
N VAL A 83 -1.18 7.16 -6.15
CA VAL A 83 -2.06 8.29 -5.79
C VAL A 83 -1.29 9.60 -5.76
N PRO A 84 -1.95 10.74 -6.02
CA PRO A 84 -1.33 12.05 -5.83
C PRO A 84 -0.86 12.23 -4.37
N GLY A 85 0.39 12.67 -4.23
CA GLY A 85 0.97 13.13 -2.97
C GLY A 85 1.06 14.66 -2.93
N HIS A 86 1.82 15.16 -1.96
CA HIS A 86 2.09 16.60 -1.84
C HIS A 86 3.05 17.09 -2.94
N ASP A 87 3.05 18.39 -3.25
CA ASP A 87 3.94 19.04 -4.23
C ASP A 87 3.97 18.38 -5.62
N GLY A 88 2.85 17.81 -6.07
CA GLY A 88 2.75 17.15 -7.38
C GLY A 88 3.48 15.82 -7.47
N THR A 89 3.96 15.28 -6.33
CA THR A 89 4.53 13.94 -6.26
C THR A 89 3.46 12.87 -6.41
N MET A 90 3.89 11.65 -6.71
CA MET A 90 3.02 10.48 -6.79
C MET A 90 3.47 9.46 -5.75
N ILE A 91 2.55 8.87 -4.98
CA ILE A 91 2.86 7.88 -3.95
C ILE A 91 2.57 6.50 -4.54
N TYR A 92 3.59 5.66 -4.65
CA TYR A 92 3.47 4.27 -5.06
C TYR A 92 3.23 3.37 -3.85
N ILE A 93 2.13 2.60 -3.91
CA ILE A 93 1.69 1.71 -2.85
C ILE A 93 1.58 0.29 -3.42
N LYS A 94 2.11 -0.69 -2.69
CA LYS A 94 1.99 -2.12 -3.03
C LYS A 94 1.74 -2.96 -1.79
N ILE A 95 0.70 -3.78 -1.82
CA ILE A 95 0.27 -4.67 -0.73
C ILE A 95 -0.14 -6.04 -1.28
N HIS A 96 -0.13 -7.06 -0.42
CA HIS A 96 -0.67 -8.39 -0.77
C HIS A 96 -1.23 -9.10 0.45
N PHE A 97 -2.06 -10.12 0.25
CA PHE A 97 -2.48 -10.98 1.35
C PHE A 97 -1.37 -11.95 1.76
N GLY A 98 -1.17 -12.06 3.07
CA GLY A 98 -0.58 -13.23 3.71
C GLY A 98 -1.67 -14.21 4.17
N PRO A 99 -1.32 -15.21 5.00
CA PRO A 99 -2.27 -16.24 5.45
C PRO A 99 -3.46 -15.69 6.24
N SER A 100 -3.24 -14.65 7.05
CA SER A 100 -4.25 -14.05 7.94
C SER A 100 -4.00 -12.54 8.13
N ASN A 101 -3.30 -11.92 7.18
CA ASN A 101 -2.85 -10.53 7.27
C ASN A 101 -2.76 -9.89 5.88
N VAL A 102 -2.63 -8.57 5.86
CA VAL A 102 -2.17 -7.80 4.71
C VAL A 102 -0.71 -7.41 4.94
N VAL A 103 0.12 -7.60 3.92
CA VAL A 103 1.55 -7.36 3.97
C VAL A 103 1.92 -6.19 3.07
N GLY A 104 2.57 -5.20 3.66
CA GLY A 104 3.08 -4.01 3.00
C GLY A 104 4.37 -4.33 2.26
N ARG A 105 4.41 -4.06 0.96
CA ARG A 105 5.58 -4.27 0.09
C ARG A 105 6.22 -2.97 -0.35
N SER A 106 5.42 -1.94 -0.65
CA SER A 106 5.97 -0.66 -1.07
C SER A 106 5.09 0.47 -0.57
N PHE A 107 5.74 1.50 -0.05
CA PHE A 107 5.14 2.79 0.27
C PHE A 107 6.25 3.83 0.15
N HIS A 108 6.31 4.51 -1.00
CA HIS A 108 7.33 5.52 -1.31
C HIS A 108 6.87 6.45 -2.43
N ILE A 109 7.53 7.58 -2.59
CA ILE A 109 7.35 8.43 -3.78
C ILE A 109 7.74 7.64 -5.03
N SER A 110 6.87 7.64 -6.04
CA SER A 110 7.15 7.08 -7.35
C SER A 110 8.18 7.97 -8.03
N ASN A 111 9.31 7.36 -8.40
CA ASN A 111 10.35 8.03 -9.20
C ASN A 111 10.03 8.02 -10.70
N ASP A 112 8.85 7.54 -11.11
CA ASP A 112 8.40 7.69 -12.48
C ASP A 112 8.08 9.17 -12.72
N GLU A 113 9.11 9.88 -13.18
CA GLU A 113 9.01 11.18 -13.84
C GLU A 113 7.97 11.04 -14.96
N LYS A 114 6.99 11.96 -14.98
CA LYS A 114 6.17 12.19 -16.17
C LYS A 114 7.00 12.82 -17.27
#